data_AF-A0A6B1ENM1-F1
#
_entry.id   AF-A0A6B1ENM1-F1
#
_cell.length_a   1.000
_cell.length_b   1.000
_cell.length_c   1.000
_cell.angle_alpha   90.00
_cell.angle_beta   90.00
_cell.angle_gamma   90.00
#
_symmetry.space_group_name_H-M   'P 1'
#
loop_
_entity.id
_entity.type
_entity.pdbx_description
1 polymer ?
#
loop_
_entity_poly.entity_id
_entity_poly.type
_entity_poly.pdbx_seq_one_letter_code
_entity_poly.pdbx_strand_id
1 'polypeptide(L)'
;MAEFTNMPPRIQKTVRAQIGEDEGVCLCILGRSDLLRPDFVFITTRRVLVLDERYIGSLGVSYANIRCNLLFTEIRDVKLVRQFKHRLLSQARLEISVLRNVHWLDNINFRSARCAYIYITDQIAK
;
A
#
# COMPACT_ATOMS: atom_id res chain seq x y z
N MET A 1 -11.94 9.60 7.75
CA MET A 1 -11.65 9.24 6.34
C MET A 1 -12.69 8.25 5.84
N ALA A 2 -13.60 8.66 4.95
CA ALA A 2 -14.66 7.78 4.44
C ALA A 2 -14.11 6.53 3.73
N GLU A 3 -12.97 6.64 3.04
CA GLU A 3 -12.36 5.55 2.29
C GLU A 3 -11.88 4.38 3.16
N PHE A 4 -11.33 4.65 4.35
CA PHE A 4 -10.89 3.60 5.28
C PHE A 4 -12.10 2.83 5.86
N THR A 5 -13.17 3.56 6.21
CA THR A 5 -14.40 2.97 6.75
C THR A 5 -15.12 2.07 5.75
N ASN A 6 -14.91 2.31 4.44
CA ASN A 6 -15.48 1.51 3.37
C ASN A 6 -14.67 0.24 3.04
N MET A 7 -13.52 0.02 3.67
CA MET A 7 -12.69 -1.18 3.43
C MET A 7 -13.33 -2.44 4.04
N PRO A 8 -12.97 -3.65 3.58
CA PRO A 8 -13.45 -4.87 4.21
C PRO A 8 -13.13 -4.89 5.72
N PRO A 9 -14.07 -5.30 6.60
CA PRO A 9 -13.88 -5.24 8.06
C PRO A 9 -12.60 -5.94 8.55
N ARG A 10 -12.20 -7.02 7.86
CA ARG A 10 -10.96 -7.75 8.16
C ARG A 10 -9.71 -6.91 7.91
N ILE A 11 -9.68 -6.19 6.79
CA ILE A 11 -8.58 -5.26 6.46
C ILE A 11 -8.55 -4.13 7.48
N GLN A 12 -9.71 -3.54 7.81
CA GLN A 12 -9.77 -2.49 8.84
C GLN A 12 -9.24 -2.97 10.19
N LYS A 13 -9.65 -4.17 10.62
CA LYS A 13 -9.19 -4.77 11.88
C LYS A 13 -7.67 -4.97 11.88
N THR A 14 -7.10 -5.51 10.80
CA THR A 14 -5.65 -5.71 10.72
C THR A 14 -4.89 -4.39 10.67
N VAL A 15 -5.35 -3.38 9.94
CA VAL A 15 -4.73 -2.05 9.92
C VAL A 15 -4.74 -1.43 11.32
N ARG A 16 -5.89 -1.45 12.02
CA ARG A 16 -6.01 -0.95 13.40
C ARG A 16 -5.09 -1.67 14.38
N ALA A 17 -4.82 -2.95 14.17
CA ALA A 17 -3.89 -3.71 15.00
C ALA A 17 -2.41 -3.39 14.74
N GLN A 18 -2.08 -2.71 13.63
CA GLN A 18 -0.71 -2.37 13.24
C GLN A 18 -0.34 -0.90 13.50
N ILE A 19 -1.34 -0.02 13.58
CA ILE A 19 -1.15 1.42 13.84
C ILE A 19 -1.25 1.72 15.34
N GLY A 20 -0.41 2.63 15.83
CA GLY A 20 -0.50 3.13 17.21
C GLY A 20 -1.67 4.10 17.40
N GLU A 21 -1.99 4.44 18.65
CA GLU A 21 -3.10 5.37 18.97
C GLU A 21 -2.91 6.76 18.35
N ASP A 22 -1.66 7.23 18.23
CA ASP A 22 -1.31 8.52 17.61
C ASP A 22 -1.08 8.44 16.09
N GLU A 23 -1.29 7.27 15.50
CA GLU A 23 -1.00 7.04 14.08
C GLU A 23 -2.29 7.08 13.26
N GLY A 24 -2.44 8.15 12.49
CA GLY A 24 -3.58 8.33 11.59
C GLY A 24 -3.32 7.72 10.22
N VAL A 25 -4.32 7.08 9.64
CA VAL A 25 -4.33 6.81 8.19
C VAL A 25 -4.45 8.16 7.47
N CYS A 26 -3.70 8.36 6.38
CA CYS A 26 -3.71 9.59 5.59
C CYS A 26 -4.16 9.34 4.15
N LEU A 27 -3.83 8.17 3.60
CA LEU A 27 -4.25 7.76 2.27
C LEU A 27 -4.58 6.27 2.23
N CYS A 28 -5.65 5.93 1.50
CA CYS A 28 -6.02 4.57 1.17
C CYS A 28 -6.02 4.43 -0.36
N ILE A 29 -5.21 3.52 -0.90
CA ILE A 29 -5.16 3.26 -2.35
C ILE A 29 -5.23 1.77 -2.64
N LEU A 30 -5.72 1.44 -3.84
CA LEU A 30 -5.76 0.07 -4.34
C LEU A 30 -4.64 -0.11 -5.38
N GLY A 31 -3.82 -1.13 -5.15
CA GLY A 31 -2.88 -1.67 -6.13
C GLY A 31 -3.28 -3.10 -6.51
N ARG A 32 -2.45 -3.74 -7.33
CA ARG A 32 -2.57 -5.18 -7.62
C ARG A 32 -1.20 -5.80 -7.81
N SER A 33 -0.83 -6.69 -6.91
CA SER A 33 0.33 -7.58 -7.08
C SER A 33 -0.01 -8.84 -7.86
N ASP A 34 -1.29 -9.25 -7.82
CA ASP A 34 -1.84 -10.36 -8.58
C ASP A 34 -3.06 -9.89 -9.38
N LEU A 35 -3.34 -10.53 -10.52
CA LEU A 35 -4.44 -10.19 -11.42
C LEU A 35 -5.81 -10.26 -10.73
N LEU A 36 -5.95 -11.22 -9.81
CA LEU A 36 -7.23 -11.57 -9.20
C LEU A 36 -7.49 -10.90 -7.84
N ARG A 37 -6.47 -10.30 -7.22
CA ARG A 37 -6.57 -9.84 -5.83
C ARG A 37 -6.00 -8.44 -5.66
N PRO A 38 -6.79 -7.50 -5.09
CA PRO A 38 -6.29 -6.17 -4.83
C PRO A 38 -5.28 -6.17 -3.68
N ASP A 39 -4.28 -5.32 -3.80
CA ASP A 39 -3.49 -4.87 -2.68
C ASP A 39 -4.16 -3.65 -2.07
N PHE A 40 -4.43 -3.70 -0.77
CA PHE A 40 -4.89 -2.57 0.02
C PHE A 40 -3.67 -1.85 0.60
N VAL A 41 -3.36 -0.68 0.06
CA VAL A 41 -2.21 0.12 0.49
C VAL A 41 -2.72 1.26 1.35
N PHE A 42 -2.16 1.37 2.55
CA PHE A 42 -2.43 2.39 3.54
C PHE A 42 -1.16 3.18 3.78
N ILE A 43 -1.25 4.50 3.63
CA ILE A 43 -0.19 5.41 4.01
C ILE A 43 -0.67 6.15 5.24
N THR A 44 0.08 6.02 6.32
CA THR A 44 -0.24 6.64 7.60
C THR A 44 0.66 7.85 7.84
N THR A 45 0.52 8.48 9.00
CA THR A 45 1.45 9.52 9.45
C THR A 45 2.87 9.00 9.72
N ARG A 46 3.11 7.69 9.77
CA ARG A 46 4.42 7.10 10.13
C ARG A 46 4.95 6.05 9.16
N ARG A 47 4.07 5.44 8.35
CA ARG A 47 4.43 4.22 7.62
C ARG A 47 3.64 4.02 6.33
N VAL A 48 4.16 3.11 5.51
CA VAL A 48 3.45 2.49 4.39
C VAL A 48 3.12 1.05 4.78
N LEU A 49 1.83 0.73 4.81
CA LEU A 49 1.30 -0.59 5.15
C LEU A 49 0.53 -1.16 3.95
N VAL A 50 0.80 -2.40 3.57
CA VAL A 50 0.16 -3.05 2.42
C VAL A 50 -0.37 -4.39 2.84
N LEU A 51 -1.64 -4.63 2.56
CA LEU A 51 -2.33 -5.87 2.86
C LEU A 51 -2.90 -6.49 1.59
N ASP A 52 -2.89 -7.81 1.52
CA ASP A 52 -3.68 -8.59 0.57
C ASP A 52 -4.66 -9.51 1.33
N GLU A 53 -5.70 -9.96 0.64
CA GLU A 53 -6.58 -11.00 1.17
C GLU A 53 -6.17 -12.36 0.63
N ARG A 54 -5.90 -13.32 1.51
CA ARG A 54 -5.48 -14.67 1.17
C ARG A 54 -6.51 -15.69 1.63
N TYR A 55 -6.68 -16.74 0.84
CA TYR A 55 -7.60 -17.84 1.13
C TYR A 55 -6.82 -19.09 1.52
N ILE A 56 -7.25 -19.76 2.59
CA ILE A 56 -6.76 -21.08 2.98
C ILE A 56 -7.67 -22.11 2.31
N GLY A 57 -7.15 -22.73 1.23
CA GLY A 57 -7.93 -23.54 0.30
C GLY A 57 -8.63 -24.76 0.91
N SER A 58 -8.16 -25.31 2.02
CA SER A 58 -8.79 -26.46 2.69
C SER A 58 -9.91 -26.10 3.66
N LEU A 59 -10.01 -24.84 4.09
CA LEU A 59 -10.94 -24.41 5.14
C LEU A 59 -11.99 -23.41 4.66
N GLY A 60 -11.88 -22.91 3.42
CA GLY A 60 -12.78 -21.88 2.90
C GLY A 60 -12.68 -20.53 3.63
N VAL A 61 -11.63 -20.33 4.43
CA VAL A 61 -11.43 -19.11 5.23
C VAL A 61 -10.47 -18.17 4.52
N SER A 62 -10.84 -16.89 4.40
CA SER A 62 -9.93 -15.81 4.00
C SER A 62 -9.34 -15.07 5.21
N TYR A 63 -8.12 -14.56 5.06
CA TYR A 63 -7.44 -13.74 6.06
C TYR A 63 -6.72 -12.56 5.41
N ALA A 64 -6.56 -11.48 6.18
CA ALA A 64 -5.78 -10.32 5.77
C ALA A 64 -4.29 -10.60 6.06
N ASN A 65 -3.49 -10.63 5.01
CA ASN A 65 -2.05 -10.86 5.10
C ASN A 65 -1.31 -9.53 4.92
N ILE A 66 -0.29 -9.28 5.74
CA ILE A 66 0.54 -8.08 5.65
C ILE A 66 1.67 -8.38 4.68
N ARG A 67 1.68 -7.73 3.52
CA ARG A 67 2.75 -7.86 2.53
C ARG A 67 3.90 -6.90 2.77
N CYS A 68 3.60 -5.73 3.34
CA CYS A 68 4.55 -4.66 3.54
C CYS A 68 4.14 -3.87 4.77
N ASN A 69 5.09 -3.56 5.64
CA ASN A 69 4.90 -2.69 6.81
C ASN A 69 6.22 -1.95 7.00
N LEU A 70 6.33 -0.77 6.40
CA LEU A 70 7.58 -0.01 6.32
C LEU A 70 7.41 1.34 6.98
N LEU A 71 8.20 1.62 8.00
CA LEU A 71 8.29 2.96 8.58
C LEU A 71 8.94 3.92 7.58
N PHE A 72 8.56 5.20 7.58
CA PHE A 72 9.21 6.18 6.71
C PHE A 72 10.72 6.28 6.98
N THR A 73 11.16 6.07 8.23
CA THR A 73 12.57 6.04 8.62
C THR A 73 13.38 4.90 7.98
N GLU A 74 12.72 3.87 7.47
CA GLU A 74 13.35 2.73 6.78
C GLU A 74 13.47 2.95 5.27
N ILE A 75 12.70 3.90 4.73
CA ILE A 75 12.62 4.21 3.30
C ILE A 75 13.76 5.15 2.92
N ARG A 76 14.57 4.73 1.95
CA ARG A 76 15.70 5.52 1.42
C ARG A 76 15.33 6.34 0.21
N ASP A 77 14.50 5.78 -0.66
CA ASP A 77 14.11 6.40 -1.92
C ASP A 77 12.78 5.81 -2.39
N VAL A 78 12.03 6.60 -3.15
CA VAL A 78 10.79 6.16 -3.79
C VAL A 78 10.80 6.61 -5.23
N LYS A 79 10.42 5.72 -6.16
CA LYS A 79 10.29 6.04 -7.58
C LYS A 79 8.88 5.78 -8.07
N LEU A 80 8.37 6.69 -8.90
CA LEU A 80 7.12 6.53 -9.63
C LEU A 80 7.41 6.07 -11.06
N VAL A 81 7.11 4.81 -11.36
CA VAL A 81 7.48 4.16 -12.63
C VAL A 81 6.25 3.89 -13.50
N ARG A 82 6.34 4.25 -14.79
CA ARG A 82 5.29 4.03 -15.80
C ARG A 82 5.83 3.34 -17.04
N GLN A 83 5.76 2.02 -17.03
CA GLN A 83 6.02 1.17 -18.19
C GLN A 83 4.89 1.31 -19.23
N PHE A 84 5.13 0.81 -20.45
CA PHE A 84 4.15 0.89 -21.54
C PHE A 84 2.79 0.31 -21.15
N LYS A 85 2.75 -0.89 -20.54
CA LYS A 85 1.53 -1.52 -20.00
C LYS A 85 0.77 -0.63 -19.02
N HIS A 86 1.49 0.10 -18.16
CA HIS A 86 0.90 1.01 -17.19
C HIS A 86 0.30 2.24 -17.87
N ARG A 87 0.93 2.75 -18.92
CA ARG A 87 0.40 3.90 -19.68
C ARG A 87 -0.93 3.55 -20.35
N LEU A 88 -1.02 2.36 -20.95
CA LEU A 88 -2.24 1.87 -21.60
C LEU A 88 -3.42 1.75 -20.63
N LEU A 89 -3.17 1.32 -19.39
CA LEU A 89 -4.21 1.11 -18.38
C LEU A 89 -4.38 2.29 -17.40
N SER A 90 -3.75 3.44 -17.67
CA SER A 90 -3.71 4.60 -16.76
C SER A 90 -3.24 4.25 -15.33
N GLN A 91 -2.28 3.34 -15.25
CA GLN A 91 -1.67 2.83 -14.04
C GLN A 91 -0.23 3.34 -13.85
N ALA A 92 0.35 3.01 -12.71
CA ALA A 92 1.76 3.18 -12.39
C ALA A 92 2.19 2.20 -11.29
N ARG A 93 3.51 2.13 -11.09
CA ARG A 93 4.16 1.40 -10.01
C ARG A 93 4.88 2.37 -9.09
N LEU A 94 4.85 2.10 -7.79
CA LEU A 94 5.76 2.69 -6.82
C LEU A 94 6.85 1.68 -6.47
N GLU A 95 8.09 2.10 -6.59
CA GLU A 95 9.26 1.32 -6.15
C GLU A 95 9.81 2.00 -4.89
N ILE A 96 9.67 1.34 -3.75
CA ILE A 96 10.09 1.83 -2.45
C ILE A 96 11.38 1.12 -2.06
N SER A 97 12.49 1.85 -2.07
CA SER A 97 13.81 1.32 -1.76
C SER A 97 14.08 1.43 -0.27
N VAL A 98 14.49 0.31 0.33
CA VAL A 98 14.99 0.23 1.71
C VAL A 98 16.44 -0.26 1.69
N LEU A 99 17.10 -0.37 2.85
CA LEU A 99 18.54 -0.61 2.95
C LEU A 99 19.08 -1.80 2.13
N ARG A 100 18.30 -2.88 2.01
CA ARG A 100 18.71 -4.13 1.35
C ARG A 100 17.67 -4.70 0.37
N ASN A 101 16.59 -3.98 0.11
CA ASN A 101 15.49 -4.51 -0.68
C ASN A 101 14.72 -3.39 -1.38
N VAL A 102 13.90 -3.77 -2.36
CA VAL A 102 12.95 -2.86 -3.01
C VAL A 102 11.56 -3.49 -2.93
N HIS A 103 10.62 -2.74 -2.37
CA HIS A 103 9.22 -3.12 -2.32
C HIS A 103 8.49 -2.49 -3.50
N TRP A 104 7.70 -3.29 -4.21
CA TRP A 104 6.93 -2.83 -5.38
C TRP A 104 5.44 -2.81 -5.07
N LEU A 105 4.84 -1.63 -5.27
CA LEU A 105 3.39 -1.45 -5.26
C LEU A 105 2.96 -1.24 -6.71
N ASP A 106 2.41 -2.27 -7.33
CA ASP A 106 2.18 -2.31 -8.78
C ASP A 106 0.72 -2.06 -9.17
N ASN A 107 0.50 -1.70 -10.43
CA ASN A 107 -0.83 -1.55 -11.04
C ASN A 107 -1.79 -0.60 -10.30
N ILE A 108 -1.25 0.43 -9.64
CA ILE A 108 -2.04 1.47 -8.96
C ILE A 108 -2.53 2.47 -10.01
N ASN A 109 -3.76 2.99 -9.88
CA ASN A 109 -4.21 4.13 -10.71
C ASN A 109 -3.18 5.28 -10.65
N PHE A 110 -2.81 5.85 -11.79
CA PHE A 110 -1.73 6.83 -11.87
C PHE A 110 -1.94 8.05 -10.95
N ARG A 111 -3.18 8.54 -10.81
CA ARG A 111 -3.48 9.67 -9.92
C ARG A 111 -3.20 9.30 -8.46
N SER A 112 -3.70 8.15 -8.02
CA SER A 112 -3.47 7.63 -6.67
C SER A 112 -2.00 7.34 -6.41
N ALA A 113 -1.29 6.75 -7.39
CA ALA A 113 0.14 6.48 -7.30
C ALA A 113 0.95 7.77 -7.17
N ARG A 114 0.58 8.82 -7.92
CA ARG A 114 1.24 10.13 -7.82
C ARG A 114 0.99 10.80 -6.47
N CYS A 115 -0.25 10.75 -5.95
CA CYS A 115 -0.57 11.26 -4.62
C CYS A 115 0.25 10.54 -3.53
N ALA A 116 0.29 9.20 -3.60
CA ALA A 116 1.08 8.37 -2.72
C ALA A 116 2.57 8.67 -2.79
N TYR A 117 3.12 8.78 -4.00
CA TYR A 117 4.51 9.18 -4.24
C TYR A 117 4.83 10.50 -3.52
N ILE A 118 4.06 11.55 -3.80
CA ILE A 118 4.27 12.88 -3.22
C ILE A 118 4.24 12.82 -1.69
N TYR A 119 3.24 12.13 -1.13
CA TYR A 119 3.11 12.01 0.32
C TYR A 119 4.30 11.29 0.95
N ILE A 120 4.71 10.14 0.41
CA ILE A 120 5.84 9.38 0.96
C ILE A 120 7.13 10.18 0.83
N THR A 121 7.36 10.84 -0.32
CA THR A 121 8.56 11.68 -0.51
C THR A 121 8.61 12.87 0.44
N ASP A 122 7.47 13.48 0.77
CA ASP A 122 7.39 14.57 1.76
C ASP A 122 7.71 14.07 3.18
N GLN A 123 7.32 12.84 3.51
CA GLN A 123 7.58 12.27 4.84
C GLN A 123 9.03 11.83 5.03
N ILE A 124 9.70 11.29 4.00
CA ILE A 124 11.11 10.88 4.10
C ILE A 124 12.09 12.07 4.10
N ALA A 125 11.65 13.25 3.67
CA ALA A 125 12.46 14.46 3.63
C ALA A 125 12.48 15.24 4.97
N LYS A 126 11.65 14.82 5.93
CA LYS A 126 11.57 15.39 7.28
C LYS A 126 12.50 14.66 8.22
#